data_AF-A0A8X6UPW0-F1
#
_entry.id   AF-A0A8X6UPW0-F1
#
_cell.length_a   1.000
_cell.length_b   1.000
_cell.length_c   1.000
_cell.angle_alpha   90.00
_cell.angle_beta   90.00
_cell.angle_gamma   90.00
#
_symmetry.space_group_name_H-M   'P 1'
#
loop_
_entity.id
_entity.type
_entity.pdbx_description
1 polymer ?
#
loop_
_entity_poly.entity_id
_entity_poly.type
_entity_poly.pdbx_seq_one_letter_code
_entity_poly.pdbx_strand_id
1 'polypeptide(L)'
;MMKNPAQVLQKNLKKVVKRKYDEDYIKYGFSWYGDETAPRPQCIICGDQLSNESMVPCKLKRHLYSSHPSCANEDKQYFKRFLEQNKKQKKFMKSAVTVFEKALEASYHVAKLIARQKKPHTVGETLIKPACMEIVRLMLGPNEVKEMVLLGLRACNFQWKRI
;
A
#
# COMPACT_ATOMS: atom_id res chain seq x y z
N MET A 1 50.30 16.82 29.19
CA MET A 1 49.47 15.64 29.55
C MET A 1 48.12 15.77 28.87
N MET A 2 47.87 14.93 27.86
CA MET A 2 46.67 15.01 27.01
C MET A 2 45.48 14.39 27.75
N LYS A 3 44.37 15.12 27.85
CA LYS A 3 43.13 14.60 28.46
C LYS A 3 42.40 13.72 27.44
N ASN A 4 42.04 12.52 27.89
CA ASN A 4 41.40 11.44 27.14
C ASN A 4 40.01 11.85 26.56
N PRO A 5 39.70 11.65 25.27
CA PRO A 5 38.48 12.16 24.62
C PRO A 5 37.15 11.44 24.99
N ALA A 6 37.17 10.39 25.81
CA ALA A 6 36.03 9.50 26.00
C ALA A 6 34.92 10.01 26.95
N GLN A 7 34.98 11.25 27.44
CA GLN A 7 34.00 11.78 28.42
C GLN A 7 33.05 12.88 27.91
N VAL A 8 33.04 13.20 26.59
CA VAL A 8 32.20 14.28 26.04
C VAL A 8 31.05 13.79 25.15
N LEU A 9 30.37 12.72 25.56
CA LEU A 9 29.13 12.24 24.91
C LEU A 9 28.03 11.90 25.93
N GLN A 10 27.79 12.78 26.90
CA GLN A 10 26.48 12.87 27.56
C GLN A 10 25.76 14.13 27.08
N LYS A 11 25.38 14.14 25.80
CA LYS A 11 24.47 15.16 25.27
C LYS A 11 23.04 14.77 25.63
N ASN A 12 22.55 15.36 26.72
CA ASN A 12 21.15 15.56 27.09
C ASN A 12 20.11 14.89 26.17
N LEU A 13 19.63 13.69 26.52
CA LEU A 13 18.34 13.20 26.05
C LEU A 13 17.26 14.08 26.70
N LYS A 14 16.98 15.24 26.09
CA LYS A 14 15.75 16.00 26.40
C LYS A 14 14.61 15.01 26.29
N LYS A 15 13.87 14.75 27.37
CA LYS A 15 12.63 13.96 27.30
C LYS A 15 11.73 14.64 26.27
N VAL A 16 11.68 14.08 25.05
CA VAL A 16 10.82 14.60 24.00
C VAL A 16 9.40 14.32 24.45
N VAL A 17 8.72 15.35 24.94
CA VAL A 17 7.30 15.27 25.30
C VAL A 17 6.55 14.96 24.01
N LYS A 18 6.09 13.70 23.89
CA LYS A 18 5.28 13.27 22.75
C LYS A 18 3.86 13.77 22.95
N ARG A 19 3.34 14.52 21.98
CA ARG A 19 1.95 14.97 21.96
C ARG A 19 1.04 13.79 21.69
N LYS A 20 -0.05 13.69 22.44
CA LYS A 20 -1.14 12.76 22.14
C LYS A 20 -2.00 13.32 21.01
N TYR A 21 -2.62 12.44 20.25
CA TYR A 21 -3.55 12.83 19.20
C TYR A 21 -4.90 13.20 19.80
N ASP A 22 -5.51 14.25 19.27
CA ASP A 22 -6.87 14.67 19.58
C ASP A 22 -7.76 14.43 18.36
N GLU A 23 -8.94 13.84 18.54
CA GLU A 23 -9.91 13.59 17.49
C GLU A 23 -10.39 14.87 16.79
N ASP A 24 -10.29 16.02 17.46
CA ASP A 24 -10.62 17.31 16.85
C ASP A 24 -9.63 17.73 15.77
N TYR A 25 -8.44 17.13 15.69
CA TYR A 25 -7.49 17.41 14.61
C TYR A 25 -7.98 16.94 13.23
N ILE A 26 -9.04 16.14 13.18
CA ILE A 26 -9.75 15.83 11.93
C ILE A 26 -10.26 17.11 11.24
N LYS A 27 -10.59 18.17 11.99
CA LYS A 27 -11.02 19.45 11.40
C LYS A 27 -9.92 20.16 10.60
N TYR A 28 -8.66 19.79 10.83
CA TYR A 28 -7.52 20.26 10.05
C TYR A 28 -7.14 19.28 8.92
N GLY A 29 -7.93 18.23 8.71
CA GLY A 29 -7.66 17.21 7.69
C GLY A 29 -6.59 16.20 8.08
N PHE A 30 -6.37 15.97 9.38
CA PHE A 30 -5.37 15.00 9.86
C PHE A 30 -6.01 13.82 10.59
N SER A 31 -5.43 12.64 10.39
CA SER A 31 -5.59 11.46 11.24
C SER A 31 -4.27 11.15 11.94
N TRP A 32 -4.17 10.02 12.63
CA TRP A 32 -2.91 9.55 13.22
C TRP A 32 -2.54 8.15 12.72
N TYR A 33 -1.25 7.84 12.82
CA TYR A 33 -0.66 6.55 12.49
C TYR A 33 0.45 6.21 13.50
N GLY A 34 0.72 4.92 13.70
CA GLY A 34 1.81 4.42 14.54
C GLY A 34 1.38 3.98 15.94
N ASP A 35 2.31 4.04 16.89
CA ASP A 35 2.09 3.59 18.27
C ASP A 35 1.26 4.58 19.08
N GLU A 36 0.43 4.06 19.98
CA GLU A 36 -0.41 4.85 20.90
C GLU A 36 0.43 5.75 21.84
N THR A 37 1.67 5.33 22.13
CA THR A 37 2.62 6.11 22.94
C THR A 37 3.28 7.26 22.17
N ALA A 38 3.18 7.27 20.85
CA ALA A 38 3.91 8.17 19.96
C ALA A 38 3.19 8.40 18.62
N PRO A 39 1.92 8.86 18.62
CA PRO A 39 1.15 8.97 17.40
C PRO A 39 1.79 10.00 16.46
N ARG A 40 1.87 9.69 15.17
CA ARG A 40 2.32 10.61 14.13
C ARG A 40 1.11 11.10 13.35
N PRO A 41 0.94 12.42 13.14
CA PRO A 41 -0.17 12.93 12.36
C PRO A 41 0.04 12.59 10.88
N GLN A 42 -1.00 12.09 10.23
CA GLN A 42 -1.06 11.77 8.82
C GLN A 42 -2.12 12.65 8.15
N CYS A 43 -1.78 13.32 7.05
CA CYS A 43 -2.74 14.08 6.26
C CYS A 43 -3.73 13.12 5.58
N ILE A 44 -5.02 13.42 5.69
CA ILE A 44 -6.10 12.59 5.14
C ILE A 44 -6.14 12.68 3.61
N ILE A 45 -5.76 13.83 3.04
CA ILE A 45 -5.84 14.12 1.60
C ILE A 45 -4.65 13.50 0.84
N CYS A 46 -3.42 13.92 1.15
CA CYS A 46 -2.22 13.43 0.46
C CYS A 46 -1.58 12.18 1.08
N GLY A 47 -1.91 11.86 2.33
CA GLY A 47 -1.28 10.75 3.05
C GLY A 47 0.08 11.08 3.68
N ASP A 48 0.55 12.34 3.58
CA ASP A 48 1.83 12.76 4.17
C ASP A 48 1.87 12.54 5.67
N GLN A 49 2.97 11.98 6.16
CA GLN A 49 3.21 11.74 7.58
C GLN A 49 4.14 12.80 8.14
N LEU A 50 3.67 13.56 9.12
CA LEU A 50 4.49 14.57 9.78
C LEU A 50 5.08 14.02 11.09
N SER A 51 6.10 14.70 11.62
CA SER A 51 6.63 14.40 12.94
C SER A 51 5.61 14.70 14.04
N ASN A 52 5.74 14.05 15.20
CA ASN A 52 4.87 14.32 16.36
C ASN A 52 4.97 15.80 16.83
N GLU A 53 6.14 16.43 16.67
CA GLU A 53 6.34 17.86 16.94
C GLU A 53 5.51 18.79 16.03
N SER A 54 5.04 18.26 14.90
CA SER A 54 4.17 18.95 13.95
C SER A 54 2.68 18.77 14.26
N MET A 55 2.32 17.99 15.28
CA MET A 55 0.96 17.81 15.78
C MET A 55 0.43 19.03 16.55
N VAL A 56 0.88 20.23 16.18
CA VAL A 56 0.39 21.50 16.73
C VAL A 56 -0.64 22.07 15.75
N PRO A 57 -1.83 22.53 16.19
CA PRO A 57 -2.89 23.00 15.31
C PRO A 57 -2.45 24.02 14.25
N CYS A 58 -1.58 24.97 14.60
CA CYS A 58 -1.09 25.96 13.65
C CYS A 58 -0.28 25.34 12.49
N LYS A 59 0.52 24.30 12.78
CA LYS A 59 1.32 23.60 11.77
C LYS A 59 0.44 22.71 10.88
N LEU A 60 -0.53 22.01 11.47
CA LEU A 60 -1.51 21.22 10.73
C LEU A 60 -2.35 22.10 9.80
N LYS A 61 -2.88 23.21 10.33
CA LYS A 61 -3.62 24.21 9.55
C LYS A 61 -2.75 24.74 8.40
N ARG A 62 -1.51 25.16 8.67
CA ARG A 62 -0.60 25.64 7.62
C ARG A 62 -0.36 24.60 6.51
N HIS A 63 -0.20 23.32 6.83
CA HIS A 63 -0.10 22.27 5.81
C HIS A 63 -1.35 22.21 4.95
N LEU A 64 -2.55 22.22 5.56
CA LEU A 64 -3.81 22.20 4.82
C LEU A 64 -3.92 23.38 3.83
N TYR A 65 -3.67 24.62 4.27
CA TYR A 65 -3.77 25.79 3.39
C TYR A 65 -2.71 25.84 2.29
N SER A 66 -1.48 25.37 2.56
CA SER A 66 -0.37 25.43 1.60
C SER A 66 -0.39 24.27 0.60
N SER A 67 -0.69 23.06 1.06
CA SER A 67 -0.64 21.84 0.24
C SER A 67 -1.98 21.54 -0.43
N HIS A 68 -3.09 21.96 0.20
CA HIS A 68 -4.45 21.66 -0.23
C HIS A 68 -5.37 22.90 -0.17
N PRO A 69 -5.06 23.98 -0.92
CA PRO A 69 -5.85 25.22 -0.87
C PRO A 69 -7.33 25.00 -1.21
N SER A 70 -7.64 24.05 -2.12
CA SER A 70 -9.00 23.70 -2.52
C SER A 70 -9.84 23.11 -1.38
N CYS A 71 -9.22 22.49 -0.38
CA CYS A 71 -9.90 21.81 0.73
C CYS A 71 -9.76 22.57 2.05
N ALA A 72 -9.19 23.78 2.02
CA ALA A 72 -8.79 24.50 3.23
C ALA A 72 -9.96 25.09 4.03
N ASN A 73 -11.13 25.23 3.42
CA ASN A 73 -12.35 25.76 4.05
C ASN A 73 -13.44 24.69 4.24
N GLU A 74 -13.09 23.42 4.08
CA GLU A 74 -14.03 22.30 4.25
C GLU A 74 -14.28 21.98 5.72
N ASP A 75 -15.44 21.37 6.00
CA ASP A 75 -15.84 21.02 7.38
C ASP A 75 -15.27 19.66 7.86
N LYS A 76 -15.28 19.44 9.18
CA LYS A 76 -14.90 18.17 9.82
C LYS A 76 -15.66 16.98 9.21
N GLN A 77 -16.91 17.15 8.78
CA GLN A 77 -17.68 16.08 8.14
C GLN A 77 -17.09 15.64 6.79
N TYR A 78 -16.57 16.57 6.00
CA TYR A 78 -15.91 16.26 4.72
C TYR A 78 -14.72 15.32 4.96
N PHE A 79 -13.84 15.68 5.90
CA PHE A 79 -12.66 14.89 6.24
C PHE A 79 -13.01 13.51 6.80
N LYS A 80 -14.09 13.39 7.59
CA LYS A 80 -14.58 12.08 8.06
C LYS A 80 -15.02 11.18 6.90
N ARG A 81 -15.81 11.71 5.96
CA ARG A 81 -16.27 10.94 4.78
C ARG A 81 -15.09 10.52 3.91
N PHE A 82 -14.15 11.42 3.66
CA PHE A 82 -12.94 11.14 2.88
C PHE A 82 -12.09 10.06 3.52
N LEU A 83 -11.91 10.11 4.84
CA LEU A 83 -11.18 9.09 5.60
C LEU A 83 -11.83 7.71 5.50
N GLU A 84 -13.15 7.62 5.59
CA GLU A 84 -13.88 6.35 5.41
C GLU A 84 -13.79 5.82 3.97
N GLN A 85 -13.86 6.70 2.97
CA GLN A 85 -13.62 6.33 1.58
C GLN A 85 -12.20 5.79 1.37
N ASN A 86 -11.20 6.47 1.92
CA ASN A 86 -9.80 6.02 1.89
C ASN A 86 -9.62 4.65 2.57
N LYS A 87 -10.27 4.40 3.70
CA LYS A 87 -10.23 3.08 4.36
C LYS A 87 -10.81 1.99 3.47
N LYS A 88 -11.96 2.24 2.82
CA LYS A 88 -12.59 1.30 1.90
C LYS A 88 -11.69 1.01 0.70
N GLN A 89 -11.13 2.05 0.08
CA GLN A 89 -10.19 1.92 -1.04
C GLN A 89 -8.94 1.14 -0.64
N LYS A 90 -8.33 1.45 0.52
CA LYS A 90 -7.18 0.70 1.04
C LYS A 90 -7.49 -0.78 1.25
N LYS A 91 -8.67 -1.11 1.80
CA LYS A 91 -9.11 -2.50 1.98
C LYS A 91 -9.26 -3.22 0.63
N PHE A 92 -9.93 -2.58 -0.32
CA PHE A 92 -10.12 -3.13 -1.68
C PHE A 92 -8.79 -3.36 -2.39
N MET A 93 -7.89 -2.36 -2.35
CA MET A 93 -6.55 -2.50 -2.91
C MET A 93 -5.77 -3.65 -2.25
N LYS A 94 -5.83 -3.77 -0.92
CA LYS A 94 -5.16 -4.86 -0.21
C LYS A 94 -5.68 -6.23 -0.67
N SER A 95 -7.00 -6.41 -0.78
CA SER A 95 -7.57 -7.65 -1.30
C SER A 95 -7.15 -7.90 -2.75
N ALA A 96 -7.17 -6.88 -3.61
CA ALA A 96 -6.76 -7.01 -5.00
C ALA A 96 -5.29 -7.46 -5.11
N VAL A 97 -4.38 -6.80 -4.38
CA VAL A 97 -2.95 -7.17 -4.35
C VAL A 97 -2.75 -8.61 -3.89
N THR A 98 -3.47 -9.07 -2.85
CA THR A 98 -3.35 -10.46 -2.40
C THR A 98 -3.85 -11.47 -3.43
N VAL A 99 -4.86 -11.12 -4.23
CA VAL A 99 -5.34 -11.96 -5.33
C VAL A 99 -4.28 -12.02 -6.43
N PHE A 100 -3.67 -10.88 -6.78
CA PHE A 100 -2.58 -10.84 -7.76
C PHE A 100 -1.35 -11.65 -7.32
N GLU A 101 -0.97 -11.58 -6.04
CA GLU A 101 0.16 -12.35 -5.50
C GLU A 101 -0.08 -13.87 -5.62
N LYS A 102 -1.27 -14.33 -5.22
CA LYS A 102 -1.68 -15.74 -5.37
C LYS A 102 -1.79 -16.17 -6.83
N ALA A 103 -2.29 -15.30 -7.70
CA ALA A 103 -2.38 -15.58 -9.13
C ALA A 103 -0.98 -15.72 -9.76
N LEU A 104 -0.03 -14.86 -9.35
CA LEU A 104 1.37 -14.95 -9.78
C LEU A 104 2.01 -16.26 -9.29
N GLU A 105 1.83 -16.62 -8.03
CA GLU A 105 2.30 -17.89 -7.47
C GLU A 105 1.72 -19.09 -8.24
N ALA A 106 0.40 -19.11 -8.49
CA ALA A 106 -0.24 -20.14 -9.28
C ALA A 106 0.34 -20.24 -10.71
N SER A 107 0.54 -19.09 -11.37
CA SER A 107 1.14 -19.04 -12.71
C SER A 107 2.56 -19.61 -12.75
N TYR A 108 3.35 -19.34 -11.71
CA TYR A 108 4.69 -19.91 -11.54
C TYR A 108 4.64 -21.43 -11.36
N HIS A 109 3.70 -21.95 -10.55
CA HIS A 109 3.54 -23.39 -10.38
C HIS A 109 3.17 -24.10 -11.69
N VAL A 110 2.27 -23.52 -12.48
CA VAL A 110 1.91 -24.05 -13.81
C VAL A 110 3.13 -24.08 -14.73
N ALA A 111 3.88 -22.97 -14.81
CA ALA A 111 5.10 -22.90 -15.63
C ALA A 111 6.14 -23.95 -15.19
N LYS A 112 6.32 -24.15 -13.88
CA LYS A 112 7.22 -25.16 -13.31
C LYS A 112 6.82 -26.58 -13.70
N LEU A 113 5.52 -26.89 -13.74
CA LEU A 113 5.03 -28.21 -14.17
C LEU A 113 5.28 -28.46 -15.66
N ILE A 114 5.07 -27.45 -16.51
CA ILE A 114 5.36 -27.52 -17.95
C ILE A 114 6.86 -27.77 -18.18
N ALA A 115 7.72 -27.01 -17.50
CA ALA A 115 9.16 -27.15 -17.59
C ALA A 115 9.64 -28.54 -17.15
N ARG A 116 9.08 -29.08 -16.06
CA ARG A 116 9.38 -30.46 -15.59
C ARG A 116 9.02 -31.52 -16.61
N GLN A 117 7.93 -31.33 -17.36
CA GLN A 117 7.52 -32.23 -18.45
C GLN A 117 8.31 -31.99 -19.75
N LYS A 118 9.28 -31.06 -19.77
CA LYS A 118 10.04 -30.63 -20.95
C LYS A 118 9.14 -30.21 -22.12
N LYS A 119 7.95 -29.67 -21.80
CA LYS A 119 7.00 -29.19 -22.81
C LYS A 119 7.30 -27.73 -23.16
N PRO A 120 7.00 -27.29 -24.40
CA PRO A 120 7.15 -25.89 -24.76
C PRO A 120 6.13 -25.03 -24.01
N HIS A 121 6.50 -23.77 -23.74
CA HIS A 121 5.63 -22.80 -23.07
C HIS A 121 4.30 -22.56 -23.81
N THR A 122 4.25 -22.85 -25.11
CA THR A 122 3.05 -22.78 -25.94
C THR A 122 1.89 -23.61 -25.38
N VAL A 123 2.16 -24.73 -24.70
CA VAL A 123 1.12 -25.56 -24.06
C VAL A 123 0.34 -24.78 -23.01
N GLY A 124 0.99 -23.86 -22.30
CA GLY A 124 0.34 -23.01 -21.31
C GLY A 124 -0.71 -22.08 -21.93
N GLU A 125 -0.42 -21.53 -23.11
CA GLU A 125 -1.32 -20.61 -23.81
C GLU A 125 -2.39 -21.32 -24.64
N THR A 126 -2.04 -22.40 -25.32
CA THR A 126 -2.94 -23.06 -26.27
C THR A 126 -3.91 -24.03 -25.59
N LEU A 127 -3.52 -24.62 -24.46
CA LEU A 127 -4.32 -25.64 -23.78
C LEU A 127 -4.73 -25.21 -22.38
N ILE A 128 -3.77 -24.81 -21.54
CA ILE A 128 -4.05 -24.56 -20.12
C ILE A 128 -4.90 -23.30 -19.93
N LYS A 129 -4.54 -22.20 -20.59
CA LYS A 129 -5.31 -20.95 -20.54
C LYS A 129 -6.79 -21.12 -20.95
N PRO A 130 -7.13 -21.68 -22.13
CA PRO A 130 -8.52 -21.88 -22.50
C PRO A 130 -9.22 -22.92 -21.61
N ALA A 131 -8.54 -23.98 -21.17
CA ALA A 131 -9.12 -24.95 -20.24
C ALA A 131 -9.51 -24.30 -18.91
N CYS A 132 -8.65 -23.46 -18.33
CA CYS A 132 -8.97 -22.69 -17.12
C CYS A 132 -10.16 -21.75 -17.36
N MET A 133 -10.19 -21.05 -18.50
CA MET A 133 -11.31 -20.16 -18.85
C MET A 133 -12.64 -20.90 -18.89
N GLU A 134 -12.70 -22.09 -19.48
CA GLU A 134 -13.94 -22.88 -19.52
C GLU A 134 -14.33 -23.39 -18.13
N ILE A 135 -13.37 -23.82 -17.31
CA ILE A 135 -13.63 -24.23 -15.91
C ILE A 135 -14.24 -23.08 -15.12
N VAL A 136 -13.67 -21.88 -15.21
CA VAL A 136 -14.19 -20.68 -14.52
C VAL A 136 -15.56 -20.28 -15.05
N ARG A 137 -15.75 -20.34 -16.38
CA ARG A 137 -17.04 -20.07 -17.02
C ARG A 137 -18.15 -20.99 -16.49
N LEU A 138 -17.86 -22.28 -16.32
CA LEU A 138 -18.82 -23.26 -15.84
C LEU A 138 -19.06 -23.18 -14.33
N MET A 139 -18.04 -22.88 -13.53
CA MET A 139 -18.12 -22.90 -12.06
C MET A 139 -18.60 -21.58 -11.45
N LEU A 140 -18.14 -20.44 -11.99
CA LEU A 140 -18.36 -19.11 -11.42
C LEU A 140 -19.30 -18.27 -12.28
N GLY A 141 -19.31 -18.50 -13.59
CA GLY A 141 -20.15 -17.79 -14.55
C GLY A 141 -19.36 -16.99 -15.59
N PRO A 142 -20.05 -16.42 -16.59
CA PRO A 142 -19.41 -15.75 -17.73
C PRO A 142 -18.80 -14.38 -17.40
N ASN A 143 -19.13 -13.75 -16.27
CA ASN A 143 -18.64 -12.40 -15.93
C ASN A 143 -17.22 -12.44 -15.38
N GLU A 144 -16.86 -13.53 -14.72
CA GLU A 144 -15.62 -13.80 -13.99
C GLU A 144 -14.48 -14.22 -14.94
N VAL A 145 -14.82 -14.66 -16.15
CA VAL A 145 -13.85 -15.06 -17.19
C VAL A 145 -13.00 -13.86 -17.65
N LYS A 146 -13.53 -12.64 -17.58
CA LYS A 146 -12.85 -11.41 -18.05
C LYS A 146 -11.57 -11.11 -17.26
N GLU A 147 -11.56 -11.41 -15.96
CA GLU A 147 -10.40 -11.22 -15.09
C GLU A 147 -9.24 -12.16 -15.44
N MET A 148 -9.54 -13.36 -15.95
CA MET A 148 -8.50 -14.32 -16.34
C MET A 148 -7.85 -14.03 -17.69
N VAL A 149 -8.48 -13.21 -18.53
CA VAL A 149 -7.90 -12.79 -19.82
C VAL A 149 -6.62 -11.97 -19.59
N LEU A 150 -6.58 -11.19 -18.50
CA LEU A 150 -5.47 -10.32 -18.09
C LEU A 150 -4.23 -11.08 -17.59
N LEU A 151 -4.34 -12.36 -17.25
CA LEU A 151 -3.19 -13.20 -16.92
C LEU A 151 -2.40 -13.50 -18.22
N GLY A 152 -1.45 -12.61 -18.51
CA GLY A 152 -0.49 -12.76 -19.59
C GLY A 152 0.60 -13.74 -19.18
N LEU A 153 0.45 -15.02 -19.55
CA LEU A 153 1.52 -16.03 -19.42
C LEU A 153 2.75 -15.72 -20.32
N ARG A 154 2.70 -14.66 -21.14
CA ARG A 154 3.76 -14.19 -22.04
C ARG A 154 4.88 -13.36 -21.39
N ALA A 155 4.76 -12.96 -20.13
CA ALA A 155 5.72 -12.01 -19.52
C ALA A 155 7.08 -12.60 -19.12
N CYS A 156 7.40 -13.86 -19.47
CA CYS A 156 8.71 -14.48 -19.27
C CYS A 156 9.53 -14.62 -20.57
N ASN A 157 9.57 -13.58 -21.40
CA ASN A 157 10.45 -13.53 -22.58
C ASN A 157 11.91 -13.14 -22.26
N PHE A 158 12.28 -13.01 -20.99
CA PHE A 158 13.70 -12.89 -20.60
C PHE A 158 14.25 -14.27 -20.20
N GLN A 159 15.12 -14.79 -21.07
CA GLN A 159 16.11 -15.86 -20.81
C GLN A 159 15.63 -17.32 -20.68
N TRP A 160 15.10 -17.90 -21.76
CA TRP A 160 15.07 -19.37 -21.90
C TRP A 160 15.57 -19.86 -23.28
N LYS A 161 16.40 -19.06 -23.97
CA LYS A 161 17.03 -19.44 -25.25
C LYS A 161 18.34 -20.24 -25.12
N ARG A 162 18.71 -20.68 -23.91
CA ARG A 162 19.93 -21.46 -23.67
C ARG A 162 19.75 -22.41 -22.49
N ILE A 163 19.05 -23.53 -22.73
CA ILE A 163 19.32 -24.84 -22.10
C ILE A 163 19.18 -25.87 -23.22
#